data_AF-A0AAV1P986-F1
#
_entry.id   AF-A0AAV1P986-F1
#
_cell.length_a   1.000
_cell.length_b   1.000
_cell.length_c   1.000
_cell.angle_alpha   90.00
_cell.angle_beta   90.00
_cell.angle_gamma   90.00
#
_symmetry.space_group_name_H-M   'P 1'
#
loop_
_entity.id
_entity.type
_entity.pdbx_description
1 polymer ?
#
loop_
_entity_poly.entity_id
_entity_poly.type
_entity_poly.pdbx_seq_one_letter_code
_entity_poly.pdbx_strand_id
1 'polypeptide(L)' 'MFRGIWDSLDADAAPDVWCVFLVLSSCPSSADKTVKVEGNGLGTSNYFSFNMFQFSGKDGDVYLHCKLNLCVKKGNTCTP' A
#
# COMPACT_ATOMS: atom_id res chain seq x y z
N MET A 1 0.12 8.57 -7.49
CA MET A 1 0.64 8.49 -6.12
C MET A 1 -0.10 7.40 -5.37
N PHE A 2 0.61 6.59 -4.56
CA PHE A 2 0.00 5.65 -3.62
C PHE A 2 -0.82 6.44 -2.60
N ARG A 3 -2.11 6.09 -2.48
CA ARG A 3 -3.03 6.63 -1.47
C ARG A 3 -3.32 5.59 -0.38
N GLY A 4 -3.26 4.32 -0.74
CA GLY A 4 -3.26 3.20 0.21
C GLY A 4 -2.73 1.92 -0.43
N ILE A 5 -2.12 1.06 0.39
CA ILE A 5 -1.64 -0.27 0.02
C ILE A 5 -1.97 -1.21 1.17
N TRP A 6 -2.55 -2.38 0.87
CA TRP A 6 -2.88 -3.37 1.88
C TRP A 6 -2.76 -4.80 1.33
N ASP A 7 -2.42 -5.71 2.23
CA ASP A 7 -2.44 -7.15 1.95
C ASP A 7 -3.71 -7.78 2.49
N SER A 8 -4.13 -8.87 1.85
CA SER A 8 -5.25 -9.68 2.28
C SER A 8 -5.08 -11.14 1.84
N LEU A 9 -5.87 -12.04 2.41
CA LEU A 9 -5.91 -13.46 2.04
C LEU A 9 -6.90 -13.75 0.90
N ASP A 10 -7.47 -12.72 0.30
CA ASP A 10 -8.48 -12.81 -0.75
C ASP A 10 -8.14 -11.87 -1.91
N ALA A 11 -8.24 -12.37 -3.13
CA ALA A 11 -8.01 -11.62 -4.35
C ALA A 11 -9.06 -10.52 -4.60
N ASP A 12 -10.27 -10.69 -4.07
CA ASP A 12 -11.41 -9.79 -4.35
C ASP A 12 -11.60 -8.69 -3.30
N ALA A 13 -10.77 -8.66 -2.23
CA ALA A 13 -10.81 -7.68 -1.14
C ALA A 13 -12.25 -7.41 -0.62
N ALA A 14 -13.01 -8.47 -0.40
CA ALA A 14 -14.39 -8.40 0.09
C ALA A 14 -14.48 -7.72 1.48
N PRO A 15 -15.62 -7.06 1.81
CA PRO A 15 -15.76 -6.25 3.03
C PRO A 15 -15.65 -7.02 4.35
N ASP A 16 -15.71 -8.35 4.34
CA ASP A 16 -15.53 -9.25 5.49
C ASP A 16 -14.10 -9.79 5.64
N VAL A 17 -13.18 -9.40 4.74
CA VAL A 17 -11.79 -9.86 4.74
C VAL A 17 -10.91 -8.99 5.64
N TRP A 18 -10.05 -9.64 6.44
CA TRP A 18 -9.03 -8.96 7.22
C TRP A 18 -7.93 -8.40 6.32
N CYS A 19 -7.74 -7.07 6.35
CA CYS A 19 -6.70 -6.37 5.58
C CYS A 19 -5.57 -5.89 6.50
N VAL A 20 -4.32 -6.05 6.06
CA VAL A 20 -3.13 -5.48 6.71
C VAL A 20 -2.69 -4.26 5.91
N PHE A 21 -2.81 -3.06 6.49
CA PHE A 21 -2.43 -1.83 5.79
C PHE A 21 -0.92 -1.59 5.87
N LEU A 22 -0.28 -1.51 4.71
CA LEU A 22 1.14 -1.16 4.55
C LEU A 22 1.32 0.34 4.34
N VAL A 23 0.46 0.96 3.53
CA VAL A 23 0.45 2.42 3.30
C VAL A 23 -0.96 2.93 3.56
N LEU A 24 -1.09 3.96 4.40
CA LEU A 24 -2.35 4.63 4.71
C LEU A 24 -2.22 6.13 4.46
N SER A 25 -3.18 6.71 3.75
CA SER A 25 -3.19 8.14 3.41
C SER A 25 -1.87 8.63 2.78
N SER A 26 -1.28 7.81 1.91
CA SER A 26 0.00 8.07 1.23
C SER A 26 1.26 7.96 2.10
N CYS A 27 1.13 7.59 3.38
CA CYS A 27 2.23 7.44 4.32
C CYS A 27 2.43 5.97 4.73
N PRO A 28 3.66 5.54 5.08
CA PRO A 28 3.91 4.21 5.65
C PRO A 28 3.06 3.98 6.90
N SER A 29 2.55 2.76 7.06
CA SER A 29 1.87 2.32 8.27
C SER A 29 2.82 2.31 9.46
N SER A 30 2.42 2.88 10.60
CA SER A 30 3.22 2.85 11.82
C SER A 30 3.23 1.48 12.51
N ALA A 31 2.32 0.58 12.11
CA ALA A 31 2.21 -0.77 12.65
C ALA A 31 3.36 -1.68 12.18
N ASP A 32 3.92 -1.41 11.00
CA ASP A 32 5.05 -2.16 10.44
C ASP A 32 6.21 -1.22 10.09
N LYS A 33 7.29 -1.33 10.88
CA LYS A 33 8.50 -0.51 10.72
C LYS A 33 9.37 -0.91 9.53
N THR A 34 9.06 -2.01 8.86
CA THR A 34 9.78 -2.48 7.67
C THR A 34 9.29 -1.77 6.42
N VAL A 35 8.08 -1.18 6.45
CA VAL A 35 7.52 -0.45 5.32
C VAL A 35 8.29 0.85 5.07
N LYS A 36 8.78 1.02 3.85
CA LYS A 36 9.44 2.24 3.37
C LYS A 36 8.79 2.69 2.07
N VAL A 37 8.48 3.98 1.99
CA VAL A 37 8.04 4.61 0.74
C VAL A 37 9.25 5.34 0.16
N GLU A 38 9.84 4.78 -0.90
CA GLU A 38 11.09 5.26 -1.51
C GLU A 38 10.83 6.38 -2.52
N GLY A 39 9.66 6.37 -3.17
CA GLY A 39 9.24 7.43 -4.05
C GLY A 39 7.73 7.39 -4.29
N ASN A 40 7.04 8.51 -4.02
CA ASN A 40 5.60 8.62 -4.22
C ASN A 40 5.24 10.00 -4.78
N GLY A 41 4.72 10.04 -6.02
CA GLY A 41 4.33 11.29 -6.68
C GLY A 41 5.47 12.11 -7.30
N LEU A 42 6.70 11.58 -7.30
CA LEU A 42 7.88 12.21 -7.93
C LEU A 42 7.80 12.16 -9.47
N GLY A 43 7.15 11.13 -10.02
CA GLY A 43 6.96 10.93 -11.46
C GLY A 43 5.75 10.05 -11.74
N THR A 44 5.83 9.27 -12.82
CA THR A 44 4.80 8.29 -13.19
C THR A 44 4.94 6.96 -12.45
N SER A 45 6.15 6.67 -11.95
CA SER A 45 6.45 5.48 -11.15
C SER A 45 6.48 5.80 -9.66
N ASN A 46 6.04 4.85 -8.84
CA ASN A 46 6.07 4.94 -7.37
C ASN A 46 6.68 3.64 -6.83
N TYR A 47 7.47 3.74 -5.76
CA TYR A 47 8.24 2.63 -5.19
C TYR A 47 8.04 2.57 -3.68
N PHE A 48 7.85 1.36 -3.17
CA PHE A 48 7.79 1.05 -1.75
C PHE A 48 8.39 -0.33 -1.49
N SER A 49 8.84 -0.58 -0.27
CA SER A 49 9.40 -1.85 0.17
C SER A 49 8.88 -2.21 1.56
N PHE A 50 8.80 -3.51 1.85
CA PHE A 50 8.39 -4.08 3.14
C PHE A 50 8.95 -5.50 3.27
N ASN A 51 8.99 -6.05 4.48
CA ASN A 51 9.39 -7.44 4.67
C ASN A 51 8.18 -8.36 4.48
N MET A 52 8.37 -9.44 3.72
CA MET A 52 7.34 -10.45 3.52
C MET A 52 6.96 -11.12 4.85
N PHE A 53 5.68 -11.42 5.02
CA PHE A 53 5.13 -12.10 6.19
C PHE A 53 4.10 -13.16 5.78
N GLN A 54 3.69 -14.00 6.73
CA GLN A 54 2.56 -14.91 6.56
C GLN A 54 1.52 -14.67 7.66
N PHE A 55 0.25 -14.92 7.36
CA PHE A 55 -0.81 -14.86 8.35
C PHE A 55 -0.76 -16.10 9.26
N SER A 56 -0.72 -15.90 10.58
CA SER A 56 -0.68 -17.02 11.52
C SER A 56 -2.01 -17.79 11.52
N GLY A 57 -1.93 -19.12 11.39
CA GLY A 57 -3.11 -20.01 11.43
C GLY A 57 -3.93 -20.03 10.13
N LYS A 58 -3.43 -19.40 9.06
CA LYS A 58 -4.04 -19.47 7.72
C LYS A 58 -2.93 -19.73 6.70
N ASP A 59 -2.95 -20.92 6.12
CA ASP A 59 -2.13 -21.25 4.97
C ASP A 59 -2.85 -20.76 3.70
N GLY A 60 -2.18 -19.97 2.87
CA GLY A 60 -2.79 -19.45 1.66
C GLY A 60 -1.96 -18.35 1.00
N ASP A 61 -2.41 -17.95 -0.18
CA ASP A 61 -1.80 -16.86 -0.94
C ASP A 61 -2.05 -15.50 -0.26
N VAL A 62 -1.08 -14.59 -0.42
CA VAL A 62 -1.20 -13.21 0.01
C VAL A 62 -1.39 -12.33 -1.22
N TYR A 63 -2.46 -11.54 -1.23
CA TYR A 63 -2.81 -10.64 -2.31
C TYR A 63 -2.53 -9.20 -1.91
N LEU A 64 -1.70 -8.53 -2.70
CA LEU A 64 -1.34 -7.12 -2.53
C LEU A 64 -2.29 -6.23 -3.32
N HIS A 65 -2.94 -5.32 -2.62
CA HIS A 65 -3.89 -4.36 -3.17
C HIS A 65 -3.36 -2.94 -3.10
N CYS A 66 -3.71 -2.11 -4.08
CA CYS A 66 -3.29 -0.73 -4.11
C CYS A 66 -4.41 0.21 -4.55
N LYS A 67 -4.55 1.33 -3.83
CA LYS A 67 -5.35 2.49 -4.24
C LYS A 67 -4.43 3.62 -4.65
N LEU A 68 -4.58 4.07 -5.89
CA LEU A 68 -3.84 5.18 -6.47
C LEU A 68 -4.69 6.45 -6.50
N ASN A 69 -4.02 7.60 -6.44
CA ASN A 69 -4.57 8.90 -6.83
C ASN A 69 -3.73 9.46 -8.00
N LEU A 70 -4.40 9.92 -9.06
CA LEU A 70 -3.76 10.59 -10.17
C LEU A 70 -3.62 12.09 -9.84
N CYS A 71 -2.39 12.58 -9.77
CA CYS A 71 -2.11 13.99 -9.50
C CYS A 71 -1.53 14.66 -10.75
N VAL A 72 -2.16 15.77 -11.16
CA VAL A 72 -1.72 16.58 -12.31
C VAL A 72 -0.80 17.69 -11.81
N LYS A 73 0.47 17.71 -12.23
CA LYS A 73 1.51 18.67 -11.77
C LYS A 73 1.28 20.16 -12.14
N LYS A 74 0.14 20.55 -12.71
CA LYS A 74 -0.17 21.94 -13.14
C LYS A 74 -0.39 22.88 -11.94
N GLY A 75 0.64 23.08 -11.12
CA GLY A 75 0.59 23.86 -9.88
C GLY A 75 0.20 23.07 -8.63
N ASN A 76 -0.14 21.78 -8.76
CA ASN A 76 -0.45 20.93 -7.60
C ASN A 76 0.81 20.31 -7.01
N THR A 77 0.86 20.21 -5.67
CA THR A 77 1.84 19.40 -4.96
C THR A 77 1.40 17.93 -5.03
N CYS A 78 2.19 17.11 -5.72
CA CYS A 78 1.88 15.68 -5.93
C CYS A 78 2.64 14.75 -4.99
N THR A 79 3.59 15.28 -4.23
CA THR A 79 4.26 14.56 -3.15
C THR A 79 3.45 14.74 -1.86
N PRO A 80 3.19 13.67 -1.11
CA PRO A 80 2.53 13.74 0.19
C PRO A 80 3.38 14.46 1.23
#